data_AF-A0A6A7M8W3-F1
#
_entry.id   AF-A0A6A7M8W3-F1
#
_cell.length_a   1.000
_cell.length_b   1.000
_cell.length_c   1.000
_cell.angle_alpha   90.00
_cell.angle_beta   90.00
_cell.angle_gamma   90.00
#
_symmetry.space_group_name_H-M   'P 1'
#
loop_
_entity.id
_entity.type
_entity.pdbx_description
1 polymer ?
#
loop_
_entity_poly.entity_id
_entity_poly.type
_entity_poly.pdbx_seq_one_letter_code
_entity_poly.pdbx_strand_id
1 'polypeptide(L)'
;MDDWTSGFHIGEAFHAWGTRFDVVAPGRVESGYASVELPSRSAYGFATVYAEPTAPRPDRPVTTVGYELADAGMAPRYLFAELVKRLGQADDVSREDGPEHANANSVVLHANWTRGKVRIGMSLYGAPRPSSFGDGLGRIYLSWADQDAAAAPFLADWTGAHDAAAAAAEGARLKIFSVGYDVYYDDYPAPSPAELALRTPDILLTPPAIAARLAKTTFALWSDAAGSRWYLSTARTTVLLGGAETSKLHFYDIEPARGGGYTEIGTTHWSVRDAYGSTSMKDALEALEALPGLEIERYSGKDA
;
A
#
# COMPACT_ATOMS: atom_id res chain seq x y z
N MET A 1 -8.00 -11.72 -29.78
CA MET A 1 -7.10 -12.24 -28.73
C MET A 1 -7.13 -11.20 -27.65
N ASP A 2 -7.58 -11.57 -26.46
CA ASP A 2 -7.75 -10.63 -25.36
C ASP A 2 -6.36 -10.09 -24.95
N ASP A 3 -6.22 -8.77 -24.85
CA ASP A 3 -4.95 -8.02 -24.77
C ASP A 3 -4.42 -7.84 -23.34
N TRP A 4 -4.81 -8.73 -22.41
CA TRP A 4 -4.54 -8.64 -20.98
C TRP A 4 -3.07 -8.35 -20.64
N THR A 5 -2.13 -8.90 -21.42
CA THR A 5 -0.69 -8.74 -21.19
C THR A 5 -0.16 -7.37 -21.59
N SER A 6 -0.89 -6.62 -22.40
CA SER A 6 -0.51 -5.29 -22.89
C SER A 6 -1.16 -4.16 -22.10
N GLY A 7 -2.32 -4.40 -21.51
CA GLY A 7 -3.04 -3.39 -20.74
C GLY A 7 -4.38 -3.89 -20.21
N PHE A 8 -5.29 -2.94 -20.02
CA PHE A 8 -6.64 -3.20 -19.55
C PHE A 8 -7.67 -2.25 -20.18
N HIS A 9 -8.93 -2.67 -20.18
CA HIS A 9 -10.05 -1.85 -20.66
C HIS A 9 -10.84 -1.25 -19.50
N ILE A 10 -11.36 -0.03 -19.66
CA ILE A 10 -12.42 0.53 -18.81
C ILE A 10 -13.51 1.05 -19.74
N GLY A 11 -14.67 0.37 -19.74
CA GLY A 11 -15.64 0.55 -20.80
C GLY A 11 -15.01 0.24 -22.16
N GLU A 12 -15.10 1.19 -23.09
CA GLU A 12 -14.53 1.07 -24.45
C GLU A 12 -13.07 1.55 -24.55
N ALA A 13 -12.51 2.13 -23.48
CA ALA A 13 -11.17 2.71 -23.50
C ALA A 13 -10.11 1.69 -23.10
N PHE A 14 -9.09 1.52 -23.95
CA PHE A 14 -7.91 0.73 -23.65
C PHE A 14 -6.80 1.57 -23.02
N HIS A 15 -6.19 1.04 -21.97
CA HIS A 15 -5.07 1.63 -21.26
C HIS A 15 -3.91 0.64 -21.19
N ALA A 16 -2.74 1.01 -21.70
CA ALA A 16 -1.56 0.18 -21.57
C ALA A 16 -1.10 0.07 -20.10
N TRP A 17 -0.50 -1.06 -19.72
CA TRP A 17 0.18 -1.16 -18.43
C TRP A 17 1.26 -0.06 -18.31
N GLY A 18 1.33 0.61 -17.16
CA GLY A 18 2.12 1.82 -16.96
C GLY A 18 1.32 3.12 -17.03
N THR A 19 0.07 3.09 -17.50
CA THR A 19 -0.82 4.27 -17.44
C THR A 19 -1.10 4.67 -15.99
N ARG A 20 -0.87 5.94 -15.65
CA ARG A 20 -1.12 6.49 -14.32
C ARG A 20 -2.60 6.49 -13.95
N PHE A 21 -2.90 6.32 -12.67
CA PHE A 21 -4.25 6.30 -12.15
C PHE A 21 -4.99 7.63 -12.41
N ASP A 22 -4.33 8.77 -12.18
CA ASP A 22 -4.91 10.09 -12.44
C ASP A 22 -5.26 10.37 -13.91
N VAL A 23 -4.63 9.66 -14.86
CA VAL A 23 -4.99 9.68 -16.28
C VAL A 23 -6.22 8.82 -16.55
N VAL A 24 -6.33 7.67 -15.89
CA VAL A 24 -7.45 6.73 -16.03
C VAL A 24 -8.72 7.26 -15.34
N ALA A 25 -8.57 7.91 -14.19
CA ALA A 25 -9.65 8.41 -13.36
C ALA A 25 -9.35 9.82 -12.80
N PRO A 26 -9.41 10.86 -13.65
CA PRO A 26 -9.01 12.22 -13.27
C PRO A 26 -9.89 12.81 -12.17
N GLY A 27 -9.24 13.45 -11.18
CA GLY A 27 -9.88 14.21 -10.11
C GLY A 27 -10.60 13.38 -9.03
N ARG A 28 -10.30 12.08 -8.92
CA ARG A 28 -11.04 11.16 -8.05
C ARG A 28 -10.38 10.83 -6.72
N VAL A 29 -9.06 11.00 -6.58
CA VAL A 29 -8.33 10.64 -5.35
C VAL A 29 -7.19 11.64 -5.11
N GLU A 30 -7.12 12.21 -3.90
CA GLU A 30 -6.12 13.25 -3.55
C GLU A 30 -4.79 12.67 -3.05
N SER A 31 -4.81 11.60 -2.24
CA SER A 31 -3.59 10.99 -1.68
C SER A 31 -3.80 9.51 -1.27
N GLY A 32 -2.70 8.79 -1.03
CA GLY A 32 -2.73 7.39 -0.57
C GLY A 32 -3.17 6.38 -1.62
N TYR A 33 -3.55 5.17 -1.18
CA TYR A 33 -4.03 4.11 -2.07
C TYR A 33 -5.21 4.60 -2.92
N ALA A 34 -5.07 4.52 -4.24
CA ALA A 34 -6.04 5.07 -5.17
C ALA A 34 -6.93 3.95 -5.72
N SER A 35 -8.25 4.13 -5.56
CA SER A 35 -9.27 3.22 -6.07
C SER A 35 -10.55 3.99 -6.38
N VAL A 36 -11.26 3.63 -7.45
CA VAL A 36 -12.56 4.23 -7.78
C VAL A 36 -13.38 3.30 -8.66
N GLU A 37 -14.67 3.15 -8.36
CA GLU A 37 -15.60 2.43 -9.21
C GLU A 37 -15.98 3.30 -10.44
N LEU A 38 -15.77 2.75 -11.64
CA LEU A 38 -16.10 3.36 -12.91
C LEU A 38 -17.13 2.51 -13.67
N PRO A 39 -18.17 3.10 -14.26
CA PRO A 39 -19.14 2.36 -15.04
C PRO A 39 -18.47 1.53 -16.14
N SER A 40 -18.75 0.23 -16.17
CA SER A 40 -18.26 -0.68 -17.20
C SER A 40 -19.30 -1.76 -17.41
N ARG A 41 -19.91 -1.81 -18.61
CA ARG A 41 -20.99 -2.75 -18.92
C ARG A 41 -20.49 -4.13 -19.36
N SER A 42 -19.25 -4.18 -19.86
CA SER A 42 -18.60 -5.41 -20.24
C SER A 42 -17.08 -5.26 -20.12
N ALA A 43 -16.40 -6.39 -19.92
CA ALA A 43 -14.96 -6.48 -20.05
C ALA A 43 -14.61 -7.90 -20.51
N TYR A 44 -13.76 -8.01 -21.53
CA TYR A 44 -13.26 -9.29 -22.05
C TYR A 44 -14.37 -10.32 -22.30
N GLY A 45 -15.47 -9.90 -22.91
CA GLY A 45 -16.60 -10.78 -23.23
C GLY A 45 -17.40 -11.28 -22.01
N PHE A 46 -17.22 -10.68 -20.84
CA PHE A 46 -18.10 -10.85 -19.68
C PHE A 46 -18.96 -9.62 -19.49
N ALA A 47 -20.20 -9.81 -19.04
CA ALA A 47 -21.04 -8.70 -18.59
C ALA A 47 -20.54 -8.22 -17.22
N THR A 48 -20.37 -6.92 -17.07
CA THR A 48 -19.84 -6.30 -15.84
C THR A 48 -20.76 -5.20 -15.37
N VAL A 49 -20.67 -4.89 -14.08
CA VAL A 49 -21.41 -3.83 -13.41
C VAL A 49 -20.55 -2.55 -13.38
N TYR A 50 -19.31 -2.69 -12.94
CA TYR A 50 -18.30 -1.63 -12.92
C TYR A 50 -16.90 -2.21 -13.09
N ALA A 51 -15.94 -1.34 -13.39
CA ALA A 51 -14.52 -1.60 -13.29
C ALA A 51 -13.93 -0.71 -12.19
N GLU A 52 -13.06 -1.26 -11.37
CA GLU A 52 -12.36 -0.54 -10.30
C GLU A 52 -10.85 -0.66 -10.54
N PRO A 53 -10.24 0.31 -11.26
CA PRO A 53 -8.79 0.43 -11.30
C PRO A 53 -8.26 0.79 -9.91
N THR A 54 -7.07 0.30 -9.61
CA THR A 54 -6.37 0.59 -8.37
C THR A 54 -4.89 0.83 -8.59
N ALA A 55 -4.33 1.76 -7.81
CA ALA A 55 -2.92 2.09 -7.82
C ALA A 55 -2.41 2.36 -6.40
N PRO A 56 -1.10 2.17 -6.15
CA PRO A 56 -0.45 2.53 -4.89
C PRO A 56 -0.67 3.98 -4.46
N ARG A 57 -0.69 4.90 -5.42
CA ARG A 57 -0.96 6.34 -5.26
C ARG A 57 -1.64 6.90 -6.53
N PRO A 58 -2.31 8.07 -6.49
CA PRO A 58 -2.97 8.62 -7.66
C PRO A 58 -2.00 8.97 -8.81
N ASP A 59 -0.77 9.36 -8.47
CA ASP A 59 0.30 9.68 -9.41
C ASP A 59 1.13 8.46 -9.86
N ARG A 60 0.68 7.25 -9.53
CA ARG A 60 1.34 5.98 -9.87
C ARG A 60 0.54 5.19 -10.90
N PRO A 61 1.18 4.25 -11.62
CA PRO A 61 0.50 3.38 -12.57
C PRO A 61 -0.61 2.57 -11.91
N VAL A 62 -1.68 2.32 -12.67
CA VAL A 62 -2.68 1.31 -12.30
C VAL A 62 -1.99 -0.05 -12.25
N THR A 63 -2.04 -0.69 -11.08
CA THR A 63 -1.45 -2.01 -10.84
C THR A 63 -2.48 -3.12 -10.81
N THR A 64 -3.74 -2.82 -10.50
CA THR A 64 -4.83 -3.79 -10.58
C THR A 64 -6.08 -3.15 -11.18
N VAL A 65 -6.86 -3.91 -11.95
CA VAL A 65 -8.23 -3.55 -12.29
C VAL A 65 -9.13 -4.71 -11.90
N GLY A 66 -10.17 -4.42 -11.13
CA GLY A 66 -11.21 -5.39 -10.84
C GLY A 66 -12.48 -5.10 -11.63
N TYR A 67 -13.07 -6.13 -12.24
CA TYR A 67 -14.32 -6.05 -12.97
C TYR A 67 -15.38 -6.82 -12.21
N GLU A 68 -16.33 -6.10 -11.63
CA GLU A 68 -17.46 -6.72 -10.93
C GLU A 68 -18.40 -7.33 -11.98
N LEU A 69 -18.64 -8.63 -11.89
CA LEU A 69 -19.41 -9.41 -12.85
C LEU A 69 -20.91 -9.21 -12.61
N ALA A 70 -21.65 -8.86 -13.66
CA ALA A 70 -23.09 -8.67 -13.56
C ALA A 70 -23.83 -10.01 -13.47
N ASP A 71 -24.96 -10.02 -12.75
CA ASP A 71 -25.93 -11.10 -12.88
C ASP A 71 -26.67 -11.03 -14.22
N ALA A 72 -26.10 -11.69 -15.22
CA ALA A 72 -26.69 -11.84 -16.56
C ALA A 72 -27.51 -13.15 -16.70
N GLY A 73 -27.91 -13.79 -15.58
CA GLY A 73 -28.61 -15.08 -15.58
C GLY A 73 -27.72 -16.28 -15.94
N MET A 74 -26.40 -16.09 -16.00
CA MET A 74 -25.44 -17.17 -16.22
C MET A 74 -25.02 -17.79 -14.89
N ALA A 75 -25.16 -19.11 -14.76
CA ALA A 75 -24.72 -19.79 -13.55
C ALA A 75 -23.20 -19.62 -13.33
N PRO A 76 -22.72 -19.35 -12.10
CA PRO A 76 -21.31 -19.04 -11.83
C PRO A 76 -20.29 -20.07 -12.35
N ARG A 77 -20.67 -21.35 -12.37
CA ARG A 77 -19.83 -22.44 -12.94
C ARG A 77 -19.48 -22.24 -14.42
N TYR A 78 -20.36 -21.59 -15.19
CA TYR A 78 -20.11 -21.32 -16.60
C TYR A 78 -19.15 -20.13 -16.79
N LEU A 79 -19.17 -19.14 -15.89
CA LEU A 79 -18.19 -18.04 -15.89
C LEU A 79 -16.76 -18.58 -15.71
N PHE A 80 -16.58 -19.49 -14.73
CA PHE A 80 -15.30 -20.17 -14.54
C PHE A 80 -14.88 -20.97 -15.77
N ALA A 81 -15.79 -21.77 -16.35
CA ALA A 81 -15.51 -22.60 -17.51
C ALA A 81 -15.10 -21.76 -18.73
N GLU A 82 -15.71 -20.59 -18.93
CA GLU A 82 -15.33 -19.66 -20.00
C GLU A 82 -13.90 -19.12 -19.84
N LEU A 83 -13.48 -18.76 -18.61
CA LEU A 83 -12.09 -18.38 -18.37
C LEU A 83 -11.12 -19.55 -18.60
N VAL A 84 -11.45 -20.75 -18.12
CA VAL A 84 -10.62 -21.95 -18.36
C VAL A 84 -10.48 -22.25 -19.85
N LYS A 85 -11.54 -22.09 -20.63
CA LYS A 85 -11.52 -22.30 -22.08
C LYS A 85 -10.59 -21.31 -22.79
N ARG A 86 -10.51 -20.07 -22.31
CA ARG A 86 -9.70 -19.00 -22.93
C ARG A 86 -8.25 -19.00 -22.47
N LEU A 87 -8.03 -19.22 -21.18
CA LEU A 87 -6.72 -19.09 -20.55
C LEU A 87 -6.02 -20.44 -20.37
N GLY A 88 -6.74 -21.56 -20.48
CA GLY A 88 -6.28 -22.88 -20.04
C GLY A 88 -6.60 -23.13 -18.56
N GLN A 89 -6.09 -24.24 -18.03
CA GLN A 89 -6.25 -24.57 -16.61
C GLN A 89 -5.68 -23.45 -15.72
N ALA A 90 -6.36 -23.20 -14.60
CA ALA A 90 -5.90 -22.24 -13.60
C ALA A 90 -4.65 -22.79 -12.87
N ASP A 91 -3.76 -21.90 -12.49
CA ASP A 91 -2.55 -22.24 -11.75
C ASP A 91 -2.89 -22.62 -10.31
N ASP A 92 -3.93 -21.97 -9.75
CA ASP A 92 -4.46 -22.23 -8.41
C ASP A 92 -6.00 -22.11 -8.43
N VAL A 93 -6.66 -22.98 -7.67
CA VAL A 93 -8.12 -22.96 -7.48
C VAL A 93 -8.43 -23.34 -6.04
N SER A 94 -9.11 -22.45 -5.33
CA SER A 94 -9.71 -22.72 -4.03
C SER A 94 -11.24 -22.65 -4.11
N ARG A 95 -11.89 -23.46 -3.29
CA ARG A 95 -13.35 -23.50 -3.15
C ARG A 95 -13.67 -23.54 -1.67
N GLU A 96 -14.74 -22.86 -1.28
CA GLU A 96 -15.22 -22.88 0.10
C GLU A 96 -15.89 -24.24 0.39
N ASP A 97 -15.51 -24.84 1.52
CA ASP A 97 -16.15 -26.05 2.04
C ASP A 97 -17.43 -25.64 2.80
N GLY A 98 -18.60 -26.06 2.33
CA GLY A 98 -19.91 -25.77 2.98
C GLY A 98 -20.71 -24.62 2.34
N PRO A 99 -21.14 -24.76 1.06
CA PRO A 99 -21.87 -23.72 0.35
C PRO A 99 -23.25 -23.39 0.96
N GLU A 100 -23.79 -24.23 1.86
CA GLU A 100 -25.08 -23.99 2.53
C GLU A 100 -25.15 -22.71 3.37
N HIS A 101 -24.01 -22.14 3.78
CA HIS A 101 -23.93 -20.90 4.56
C HIS A 101 -23.36 -19.71 3.76
N ALA A 102 -23.03 -19.94 2.49
CA ALA A 102 -22.45 -18.92 1.65
C ALA A 102 -23.44 -17.78 1.40
N ASN A 103 -22.95 -16.54 1.49
CA ASN A 103 -23.73 -15.34 1.28
C ASN A 103 -22.98 -14.33 0.41
N ALA A 104 -23.50 -13.11 0.26
CA ALA A 104 -22.90 -12.06 -0.60
C ALA A 104 -21.48 -11.65 -0.19
N ASN A 105 -21.07 -11.96 1.04
CA ASN A 105 -19.73 -11.67 1.57
C ASN A 105 -18.80 -12.89 1.55
N SER A 106 -19.31 -14.07 1.20
CA SER A 106 -18.54 -15.31 1.06
C SER A 106 -17.99 -15.44 -0.36
N VAL A 107 -16.73 -15.86 -0.51
CA VAL A 107 -16.13 -16.23 -1.80
C VAL A 107 -16.12 -17.75 -1.91
N VAL A 108 -17.02 -18.31 -2.73
CA VAL A 108 -17.21 -19.76 -2.85
C VAL A 108 -16.26 -20.41 -3.85
N LEU A 109 -15.70 -19.62 -4.76
CA LEU A 109 -14.66 -20.04 -5.68
C LEU A 109 -13.69 -18.91 -5.91
N HIS A 110 -12.41 -19.21 -5.83
CA HIS A 110 -11.34 -18.32 -6.23
C HIS A 110 -10.36 -19.08 -7.13
N ALA A 111 -9.94 -18.46 -8.23
CA ALA A 111 -9.03 -19.06 -9.19
C ALA A 111 -8.05 -18.03 -9.73
N ASN A 112 -6.83 -18.47 -10.05
CA ASN A 112 -5.78 -17.60 -10.58
C ASN A 112 -5.09 -18.19 -11.81
N TRP A 113 -4.69 -17.31 -12.72
CA TRP A 113 -3.86 -17.59 -13.89
C TRP A 113 -2.75 -16.55 -13.99
N THR A 114 -1.56 -16.98 -14.34
CA THR A 114 -0.39 -16.12 -14.56
C THR A 114 -0.06 -16.16 -16.04
N ARG A 115 -0.15 -15.02 -16.71
CA ARG A 115 0.09 -14.91 -18.15
C ARG A 115 1.11 -13.80 -18.39
N GLY A 116 2.37 -14.18 -18.55
CA GLY A 116 3.49 -13.23 -18.65
C GLY A 116 3.55 -12.34 -17.42
N LYS A 117 3.49 -11.02 -17.63
CA LYS A 117 3.55 -10.01 -16.57
C LYS A 117 2.22 -9.76 -15.84
N VAL A 118 1.16 -10.52 -16.12
CA VAL A 118 -0.17 -10.27 -15.54
C VAL A 118 -0.69 -11.49 -14.81
N ARG A 119 -1.22 -11.27 -13.61
CA ARG A 119 -2.03 -12.22 -12.86
C ARG A 119 -3.50 -11.91 -13.11
N ILE A 120 -4.24 -12.92 -13.53
CA ILE A 120 -5.67 -12.89 -13.74
C ILE A 120 -6.30 -13.67 -12.60
N GLY A 121 -7.10 -13.01 -11.77
CA GLY A 121 -7.86 -13.62 -10.69
C GLY A 121 -9.34 -13.68 -11.04
N MET A 122 -10.06 -14.64 -10.48
CA MET A 122 -11.51 -14.60 -10.43
C MET A 122 -11.99 -15.05 -9.07
N SER A 123 -12.89 -14.29 -8.48
CA SER A 123 -13.65 -14.64 -7.28
C SER A 123 -15.13 -14.73 -7.64
N LEU A 124 -15.83 -15.78 -7.19
CA LEU A 124 -17.28 -15.90 -7.31
C LEU A 124 -17.88 -15.91 -5.92
N TYR A 125 -18.95 -15.14 -5.72
CA TYR A 125 -19.59 -14.99 -4.41
C TYR A 125 -20.63 -16.08 -4.14
N GLY A 126 -20.95 -16.29 -2.86
CA GLY A 126 -22.01 -17.20 -2.44
C GLY A 126 -23.42 -16.75 -2.83
N ALA A 127 -23.62 -15.44 -2.94
CA ALA A 127 -24.85 -14.81 -3.41
C ALA A 127 -24.52 -13.47 -4.11
N PRO A 128 -25.45 -12.90 -4.91
CA PRO A 128 -25.24 -11.58 -5.50
C PRO A 128 -24.96 -10.52 -4.42
N ARG A 129 -23.91 -9.72 -4.62
CA ARG A 129 -23.50 -8.62 -3.75
C ARG A 129 -24.05 -7.30 -4.28
N PRO A 130 -24.83 -6.55 -3.50
CA PRO A 130 -25.37 -5.27 -3.95
C PRO A 130 -24.26 -4.23 -4.11
N SER A 131 -24.36 -3.39 -5.15
CA SER A 131 -23.50 -2.23 -5.36
C SER A 131 -24.29 -1.05 -5.92
N SER A 132 -23.68 0.13 -5.97
CA SER A 132 -24.31 1.34 -6.53
C SER A 132 -24.60 1.25 -8.05
N PHE A 133 -24.00 0.28 -8.73
CA PHE A 133 -24.10 0.08 -10.17
C PHE A 133 -24.94 -1.16 -10.56
N GLY A 134 -25.38 -1.96 -9.58
CA GLY A 134 -26.12 -3.22 -9.77
C GLY A 134 -25.53 -4.36 -8.93
N ASP A 135 -26.24 -5.49 -8.87
CA ASP A 135 -25.80 -6.64 -8.09
C ASP A 135 -24.70 -7.41 -8.83
N GLY A 136 -23.63 -7.77 -8.10
CA GLY A 136 -22.44 -8.46 -8.60
C GLY A 136 -22.38 -9.92 -8.18
N LEU A 137 -22.03 -10.82 -9.10
CA LEU A 137 -21.90 -12.26 -8.83
C LEU A 137 -20.48 -12.69 -8.38
N GLY A 138 -19.53 -11.77 -8.46
CA GLY A 138 -18.12 -12.06 -8.35
C GLY A 138 -17.31 -11.03 -9.10
N ARG A 139 -16.01 -11.25 -9.18
CA ARG A 139 -15.07 -10.27 -9.71
C ARG A 139 -13.94 -10.93 -10.47
N ILE A 140 -13.59 -10.38 -11.63
CA ILE A 140 -12.36 -10.70 -12.36
C ILE A 140 -11.33 -9.65 -11.99
N TYR A 141 -10.11 -10.06 -11.66
CA TYR A 141 -9.00 -9.18 -11.33
C TYR A 141 -7.93 -9.30 -12.39
N LEU A 142 -7.38 -8.17 -12.81
CA LEU A 142 -6.15 -8.10 -13.59
C LEU A 142 -5.13 -7.34 -12.80
N SER A 143 -4.09 -8.02 -12.37
CA SER A 143 -3.00 -7.43 -11.60
C SER A 143 -1.72 -7.49 -12.42
N TRP A 144 -1.09 -6.34 -12.60
CA TRP A 144 0.24 -6.24 -13.18
C TRP A 144 1.25 -6.80 -12.16
N ALA A 145 1.75 -8.00 -12.43
CA ALA A 145 2.60 -8.76 -11.52
C ALA A 145 4.07 -8.28 -11.53
N ASP A 146 4.47 -7.51 -12.55
CA ASP A 146 5.82 -6.98 -12.68
C ASP A 146 5.93 -5.62 -11.98
N GLN A 147 6.14 -5.68 -10.66
CA GLN A 147 6.26 -4.50 -9.80
C GLN A 147 7.48 -3.65 -10.16
N ASP A 148 8.58 -4.28 -10.58
CA ASP A 148 9.80 -3.56 -10.96
C ASP A 148 9.56 -2.72 -12.23
N ALA A 149 8.85 -3.27 -13.23
CA ALA A 149 8.45 -2.50 -14.41
C ALA A 149 7.48 -1.36 -14.08
N ALA A 150 6.57 -1.56 -13.11
CA ALA A 150 5.68 -0.50 -12.65
C ALA A 150 6.45 0.62 -11.92
N ALA A 151 7.47 0.26 -11.14
CA ALA A 151 8.28 1.19 -10.38
C ALA A 151 9.36 1.89 -11.22
N ALA A 152 9.79 1.31 -12.34
CA ALA A 152 10.92 1.77 -13.15
C ALA A 152 10.97 3.29 -13.41
N PRO A 153 9.85 3.98 -13.75
CA PRO A 153 9.87 5.42 -13.97
C PRO A 153 10.19 6.26 -12.72
N PHE A 154 9.98 5.70 -11.52
CA PHE A 154 10.10 6.39 -10.23
C PHE A 154 11.37 5.99 -9.45
N LEU A 155 12.01 4.90 -9.86
CA LEU A 155 13.19 4.38 -9.17
C LEU A 155 14.38 5.34 -9.21
N ALA A 156 14.57 6.09 -10.29
CA ALA A 156 15.70 7.03 -10.41
C ALA A 156 15.63 8.13 -9.35
N ASP A 157 14.47 8.78 -9.20
CA ASP A 157 14.26 9.83 -8.21
C ASP A 157 14.36 9.28 -6.78
N TRP A 158 13.76 8.12 -6.53
CA TRP A 158 13.84 7.46 -5.22
C TRP A 158 15.28 7.08 -4.87
N THR A 159 16.03 6.52 -5.83
CA THR A 159 17.44 6.14 -5.64
C THR A 159 18.30 7.38 -5.37
N GLY A 160 18.07 8.48 -6.08
CA GLY A 160 18.76 9.75 -5.82
C GLY A 160 18.52 10.29 -4.41
N ALA A 161 17.29 10.21 -3.90
CA ALA A 161 16.96 10.59 -2.52
C ALA A 161 17.62 9.65 -1.49
N HIS A 162 17.58 8.34 -1.75
CA HIS A 162 18.24 7.33 -0.93
C HIS A 162 19.76 7.55 -0.84
N ASP A 163 20.42 7.76 -1.97
CA ASP A 163 21.87 7.98 -2.03
C ASP A 163 22.26 9.30 -1.34
N ALA A 164 21.43 10.33 -1.47
CA ALA A 164 21.61 11.59 -0.74
C ALA A 164 21.49 11.40 0.78
N ALA A 165 20.57 10.54 1.26
CA ALA A 165 20.47 10.20 2.67
C ALA A 165 21.67 9.37 3.15
N ALA A 166 22.16 8.44 2.32
CA ALA A 166 23.36 7.66 2.60
C ALA A 166 24.61 8.55 2.74
N ALA A 167 24.79 9.52 1.84
CA ALA A 167 25.86 10.50 1.94
C ALA A 167 25.73 11.40 3.19
N ALA A 168 24.50 11.82 3.53
CA ALA A 168 24.24 12.62 4.73
C ALA A 168 24.54 11.87 6.04
N ALA A 169 24.46 10.53 6.03
CA ALA A 169 24.80 9.70 7.18
C ALA A 169 26.30 9.72 7.52
N GLU A 170 27.16 10.12 6.59
CA GLU A 170 28.61 10.24 6.83
C GLU A 170 28.88 11.38 7.83
N GLY A 171 29.35 11.03 9.02
CA GLY A 171 29.58 12.00 10.09
C GLY A 171 28.29 12.52 10.76
N ALA A 172 27.18 11.80 10.61
CA ALA A 172 25.90 12.17 11.19
C ALA A 172 25.94 12.28 12.72
N ARG A 173 25.14 13.22 13.24
CA ARG A 173 24.90 13.39 14.68
C ARG A 173 23.61 12.64 15.04
N LEU A 174 23.72 11.68 15.93
CA LEU A 174 22.65 10.71 16.22
C LEU A 174 22.17 10.83 17.68
N LYS A 175 20.86 10.90 17.89
CA LYS A 175 20.19 10.69 19.19
C LYS A 175 19.31 9.45 19.07
N ILE A 176 19.58 8.43 19.88
CA ILE A 176 18.85 7.15 19.87
C ILE A 176 17.84 7.15 21.02
N PHE A 177 16.65 6.64 20.72
CA PHE A 177 15.56 6.45 21.66
C PHE A 177 15.19 4.97 21.71
N SER A 178 14.87 4.48 22.90
CA SER A 178 14.44 3.09 23.13
C SER A 178 12.93 3.03 23.29
N VAL A 179 12.31 1.97 22.80
CA VAL A 179 10.87 1.69 22.98
C VAL A 179 10.68 0.29 23.54
N GLY A 180 9.55 0.01 24.17
CA GLY A 180 9.23 -1.28 24.77
C GLY A 180 8.81 -2.37 23.76
N TYR A 181 8.49 -1.99 22.52
CA TYR A 181 8.03 -2.90 21.47
C TYR A 181 9.02 -2.99 20.31
N ASP A 182 9.04 -4.13 19.63
CA ASP A 182 9.75 -4.28 18.37
C ASP A 182 9.13 -3.33 17.32
N VAL A 183 9.93 -2.43 16.76
CA VAL A 183 9.51 -1.47 15.71
C VAL A 183 9.43 -2.13 14.33
N TYR A 184 9.96 -3.34 14.20
CA TYR A 184 9.81 -4.21 13.04
C TYR A 184 10.00 -5.67 13.46
N TYR A 185 9.38 -6.59 12.71
CA TYR A 185 9.53 -8.02 12.93
C TYR A 185 10.50 -8.65 11.91
N ASP A 186 11.25 -9.67 12.31
CA ASP A 186 12.29 -10.30 11.46
C ASP A 186 11.72 -11.21 10.37
N ASP A 187 10.51 -11.73 10.57
CA ASP A 187 9.78 -12.53 9.61
C ASP A 187 9.29 -11.72 8.40
N TYR A 188 9.20 -10.39 8.54
CA TYR A 188 8.95 -9.49 7.41
C TYR A 188 10.30 -9.03 6.85
N PRO A 189 10.57 -9.19 5.55
CA PRO A 189 11.76 -8.60 4.93
C PRO A 189 11.69 -7.06 4.95
N ALA A 190 12.84 -6.41 4.79
CA ALA A 190 12.84 -4.98 4.51
C ALA A 190 12.07 -4.71 3.19
N PRO A 191 11.33 -3.59 3.09
CA PRO A 191 10.62 -3.25 1.87
C PRO A 191 11.59 -3.08 0.69
N SER A 192 11.17 -3.48 -0.51
CA SER A 192 12.02 -3.32 -1.69
C SER A 192 12.02 -1.88 -2.20
N PRO A 193 13.08 -1.41 -2.88
CA PRO A 193 13.10 -0.09 -3.53
C PRO A 193 11.90 0.15 -4.46
N ALA A 194 11.49 -0.87 -5.22
CA ALA A 194 10.32 -0.79 -6.10
C ALA A 194 9.03 -0.59 -5.31
N GLU A 195 8.87 -1.27 -4.18
CA GLU A 195 7.71 -1.08 -3.29
C GLU A 195 7.68 0.34 -2.73
N LEU A 196 8.81 0.83 -2.21
CA LEU A 196 8.91 2.17 -1.63
C LEU A 196 8.65 3.25 -2.68
N ALA A 197 9.28 3.17 -3.86
CA ALA A 197 9.09 4.13 -4.93
C ALA A 197 7.61 4.21 -5.40
N LEU A 198 6.89 3.09 -5.35
CA LEU A 198 5.47 3.04 -5.70
C LEU A 198 4.54 3.53 -4.58
N ARG A 199 4.69 3.02 -3.36
CA ARG A 199 3.72 3.23 -2.26
C ARG A 199 4.04 4.43 -1.38
N THR A 200 5.29 4.54 -0.96
CA THR A 200 5.75 5.46 0.09
C THR A 200 7.12 6.04 -0.30
N PRO A 201 7.18 6.89 -1.34
CA PRO A 201 8.44 7.38 -1.91
C PRO A 201 9.25 8.28 -0.96
N ASP A 202 8.59 8.80 0.08
CA ASP A 202 9.16 9.56 1.20
C ASP A 202 9.94 8.68 2.20
N ILE A 203 9.69 7.37 2.19
CA ILE A 203 10.42 6.38 2.98
C ILE A 203 11.60 5.86 2.16
N LEU A 204 12.78 5.94 2.76
CA LEU A 204 14.04 5.43 2.23
C LEU A 204 14.50 4.25 3.09
N LEU A 205 15.44 3.46 2.56
CA LEU A 205 16.15 2.48 3.39
C LEU A 205 17.12 3.20 4.34
N THR A 206 17.22 2.72 5.58
CA THR A 206 18.15 3.31 6.55
C THR A 206 19.59 3.13 6.10
N PRO A 207 20.40 4.19 6.03
CA PRO A 207 21.81 4.07 5.68
C PRO A 207 22.54 3.07 6.59
N PRO A 208 23.43 2.20 6.05
CA PRO A 208 24.09 1.16 6.85
C PRO A 208 24.81 1.67 8.10
N ALA A 209 25.44 2.85 8.03
CA ALA A 209 26.13 3.48 9.16
C ALA A 209 25.19 3.86 10.32
N ILE A 210 23.93 4.16 10.01
CA ILE A 210 22.88 4.45 10.99
C ILE A 210 22.25 3.14 11.48
N ALA A 211 21.88 2.26 10.55
CA ALA A 211 21.25 0.97 10.84
C ALA A 211 22.08 0.10 11.81
N ALA A 212 23.41 0.08 11.65
CA ALA A 212 24.31 -0.68 12.51
C ALA A 212 24.30 -0.23 13.99
N ARG A 213 23.70 0.94 14.29
CA ARG A 213 23.60 1.50 15.64
C ARG A 213 22.21 1.30 16.25
N LEU A 214 21.26 0.72 15.51
CA LEU A 214 19.88 0.57 15.90
C LEU A 214 19.51 -0.90 16.09
N ALA A 215 18.86 -1.21 17.20
CA ALA A 215 18.20 -2.47 17.48
C ALA A 215 16.70 -2.39 17.12
N LYS A 216 16.00 -3.52 17.22
CA LYS A 216 14.55 -3.61 16.98
C LYS A 216 13.71 -2.75 17.90
N THR A 217 14.20 -2.49 19.10
CA THR A 217 13.50 -1.69 20.12
C THR A 217 14.04 -0.28 20.18
N THR A 218 14.62 0.22 19.08
CA THR A 218 15.19 1.56 19.04
C THR A 218 14.90 2.25 17.72
N PHE A 219 14.83 3.57 17.77
CA PHE A 219 14.84 4.46 16.62
C PHE A 219 15.76 5.64 16.88
N ALA A 220 16.12 6.39 15.85
CA ALA A 220 17.00 7.54 15.95
C ALA A 220 16.40 8.78 15.32
N LEU A 221 16.63 9.92 15.96
CA LEU A 221 16.66 11.22 15.32
C LEU A 221 18.11 11.55 14.98
N TRP A 222 18.38 11.94 13.74
CA TRP A 222 19.73 12.33 13.34
C TRP A 222 19.76 13.45 12.35
N SER A 223 20.91 14.10 12.27
CA SER A 223 21.20 15.10 11.24
C SER A 223 22.50 14.82 10.52
N ASP A 224 22.60 15.39 9.32
CA ASP A 224 23.86 15.51 8.61
C ASP A 224 24.92 16.27 9.44
N ALA A 225 26.19 16.18 9.04
CA ALA A 225 27.28 16.82 9.79
C ALA A 225 27.09 18.34 10.00
N ALA A 226 26.39 18.99 9.06
CA ALA A 226 26.07 20.41 9.09
C ALA A 226 24.89 20.77 10.02
N GLY A 227 24.04 19.81 10.41
CA GLY A 227 22.81 20.06 11.17
C GLY A 227 21.71 20.72 10.34
N SER A 228 21.77 20.58 9.01
CA SER A 228 20.88 21.23 8.05
C SER A 228 19.72 20.33 7.61
N ARG A 229 19.90 19.00 7.67
CA ARG A 229 18.88 18.01 7.31
C ARG A 229 18.68 17.07 8.48
N TRP A 230 17.43 16.78 8.79
CA TRP A 230 17.04 15.95 9.92
C TRP A 230 16.24 14.74 9.46
N TYR A 231 16.46 13.61 10.12
CA TYR A 231 15.93 12.33 9.71
C TYR A 231 15.44 11.54 10.93
N LEU A 232 14.36 10.80 10.75
CA LEU A 232 13.95 9.75 11.68
C LEU A 232 14.25 8.40 11.06
N SER A 233 14.82 7.47 11.83
CA SER A 233 15.15 6.13 11.35
C SER A 233 14.85 5.03 12.35
N THR A 234 14.30 3.93 11.85
CA THR A 234 14.47 2.61 12.45
C THR A 234 15.73 1.97 11.87
N ALA A 235 16.07 0.74 12.29
CA ALA A 235 17.16 0.01 11.64
C ALA A 235 16.91 -0.31 10.16
N ARG A 236 15.66 -0.20 9.66
CA ARG A 236 15.28 -0.61 8.30
C ARG A 236 14.89 0.55 7.40
N THR A 237 14.16 1.51 7.94
CA THR A 237 13.58 2.62 7.18
C THR A 237 13.94 3.97 7.78
N THR A 238 14.17 4.94 6.91
CA THR A 238 14.43 6.33 7.27
C THR A 238 13.51 7.27 6.51
N VAL A 239 13.18 8.38 7.15
CA VAL A 239 12.41 9.48 6.54
C VAL A 239 13.18 10.79 6.75
N LEU A 240 13.28 11.60 5.69
CA LEU A 240 13.79 12.97 5.76
C LEU A 240 12.67 13.89 6.25
N LEU A 241 12.93 14.66 7.30
CA LEU A 241 11.97 15.61 7.87
C LEU A 241 11.93 16.92 7.08
N GLY A 242 10.76 17.55 7.03
CA GLY A 242 10.56 18.86 6.38
C GLY A 242 10.30 18.80 4.87
N GLY A 243 10.09 17.61 4.31
CA GLY A 243 9.57 17.43 2.95
C GLY A 243 8.05 17.64 2.88
N ALA A 244 7.48 17.64 1.67
CA ALA A 244 6.05 17.90 1.47
C ALA A 244 5.13 16.95 2.26
N GLU A 245 5.49 15.66 2.35
CA GLU A 245 4.73 14.62 3.06
C GLU A 245 5.24 14.39 4.50
N THR A 246 6.31 15.08 4.91
CA THR A 246 7.07 14.79 6.14
C THR A 246 7.38 16.03 6.98
N SER A 247 6.78 17.17 6.63
CA SER A 247 6.84 18.43 7.39
C SER A 247 5.86 18.46 8.56
N LYS A 248 4.86 17.59 8.54
CA LYS A 248 3.88 17.41 9.61
C LYS A 248 4.07 16.04 10.25
N LEU A 249 4.31 16.03 11.55
CA LEU A 249 4.32 14.82 12.37
C LEU A 249 3.05 14.74 13.19
N HIS A 250 2.65 13.51 13.52
CA HIS A 250 1.67 13.23 14.55
C HIS A 250 2.35 12.74 15.83
N PHE A 251 1.76 13.12 16.96
CA PHE A 251 2.05 12.57 18.27
C PHE A 251 0.74 12.10 18.91
N TYR A 252 0.56 10.79 19.05
CA TYR A 252 -0.57 10.21 19.77
C TYR A 252 -0.14 9.89 21.21
N ASP A 253 -0.93 10.31 22.19
CA ASP A 253 -0.81 9.90 23.59
C ASP A 253 -2.17 9.40 24.08
N ILE A 254 -2.37 8.09 23.97
CA ILE A 254 -3.66 7.44 24.18
C ILE A 254 -3.63 6.74 25.53
N GLU A 255 -4.47 7.21 26.46
CA GLU A 255 -4.60 6.65 27.79
C GLU A 255 -5.18 5.23 27.74
N PRO A 256 -4.79 4.35 28.68
CA PRO A 256 -5.41 3.04 28.83
C PRO A 256 -6.92 3.16 29.14
N ALA A 257 -7.73 2.27 28.56
CA ALA A 257 -9.11 2.06 28.99
C ALA A 257 -9.51 0.58 28.92
N ARG A 258 -9.94 0.06 27.78
CA ARG A 258 -10.11 -1.39 27.59
C ARG A 258 -8.81 -2.03 27.09
N GLY A 259 -8.04 -1.29 26.29
CA GLY A 259 -6.67 -1.63 25.93
C GLY A 259 -5.62 -1.03 26.88
N GLY A 260 -4.36 -1.37 26.62
CA GLY A 260 -3.22 -0.98 27.44
C GLY A 260 -2.78 0.48 27.26
N GLY A 261 -3.35 1.22 26.30
CA GLY A 261 -2.90 2.57 25.94
C GLY A 261 -1.56 2.53 25.19
N TYR A 262 -1.25 3.62 24.47
CA TYR A 262 0.00 3.74 23.72
C TYR A 262 0.41 5.20 23.50
N THR A 263 1.68 5.39 23.20
CA THR A 263 2.22 6.63 22.67
C THR A 263 2.84 6.36 21.30
N GLU A 264 2.62 7.21 20.30
CA GLU A 264 3.15 7.03 18.94
C GLU A 264 3.64 8.35 18.35
N ILE A 265 4.80 8.31 17.67
CA ILE A 265 5.35 9.42 16.88
C ILE A 265 5.48 8.96 15.43
N GLY A 266 5.09 9.79 14.47
CA GLY A 266 5.30 9.47 13.07
C GLY A 266 4.92 10.56 12.08
N THR A 267 5.11 10.21 10.81
CA THR A 267 4.50 10.82 9.62
C THR A 267 3.33 9.94 9.18
N THR A 268 2.65 10.31 8.09
CA THR A 268 1.59 9.48 7.50
C THR A 268 2.00 8.05 7.15
N HIS A 269 3.27 7.81 6.79
CA HIS A 269 3.72 6.50 6.30
C HIS A 269 4.77 5.82 7.19
N TRP A 270 5.38 6.56 8.11
CA TRP A 270 6.41 6.05 9.02
C TRP A 270 6.03 6.39 10.45
N SER A 271 6.02 5.41 11.37
CA SER A 271 5.82 5.70 12.79
C SER A 271 6.51 4.69 13.69
N VAL A 272 6.69 5.09 14.95
CA VAL A 272 7.16 4.24 16.04
C VAL A 272 6.21 4.39 17.23
N ARG A 273 5.89 3.26 17.87
CA ARG A 273 4.93 3.18 18.97
C ARG A 273 5.60 2.59 20.21
N ASP A 274 5.18 3.07 21.36
CA ASP A 274 5.52 2.53 22.67
C ASP A 274 4.29 2.49 23.60
N ALA A 275 4.46 1.93 24.79
CA ALA A 275 3.43 1.93 25.82
C ALA A 275 3.11 3.37 26.27
N TYR A 276 1.86 3.58 26.68
CA TYR A 276 1.41 4.86 27.23
C TYR A 276 2.33 5.33 28.38
N GLY A 277 2.67 6.61 28.38
CA GLY A 277 3.50 7.23 29.41
C GLY A 277 5.00 6.98 29.24
N SER A 278 5.44 6.43 28.10
CA SER A 278 6.87 6.24 27.79
C SER A 278 7.67 7.54 27.90
N THR A 279 8.65 7.56 28.82
CA THR A 279 9.58 8.68 28.97
C THR A 279 10.42 8.88 27.71
N SER A 280 10.84 7.79 27.05
CA SER A 280 11.65 7.86 25.83
C SER A 280 10.90 8.53 24.69
N MET A 281 9.59 8.26 24.56
CA MET A 281 8.75 8.94 23.56
C MET A 281 8.56 10.43 23.88
N LYS A 282 8.51 10.81 25.16
CA LYS A 282 8.51 12.23 25.57
C LYS A 282 9.82 12.92 25.25
N ASP A 283 10.96 12.29 25.54
CA ASP A 283 12.30 12.81 25.20
C ASP A 283 12.51 12.93 23.68
N ALA A 284 11.86 12.05 22.90
CA ALA A 284 11.85 12.11 21.45
C ALA A 284 10.99 13.26 20.94
N LEU A 285 9.80 13.45 21.49
CA LEU A 285 8.93 14.58 21.19
C LEU A 285 9.65 15.91 21.47
N GLU A 286 10.25 16.07 22.65
CA GLU A 286 11.00 17.27 23.01
C GLU A 286 12.16 17.56 22.03
N ALA A 287 12.84 16.50 21.57
CA ALA A 287 13.91 16.66 20.58
C ALA A 287 13.39 17.09 19.21
N LEU A 288 12.21 16.61 18.80
CA LEU A 288 11.56 16.98 17.55
C LEU A 288 11.01 18.42 17.60
N GLU A 289 10.46 18.84 18.74
CA GLU A 289 9.94 20.20 18.95
C GLU A 289 11.03 21.28 18.91
N ALA A 290 12.28 20.89 19.17
CA ALA A 290 13.43 21.78 19.03
C ALA A 290 13.85 22.01 17.55
N LEU A 291 13.28 21.27 16.59
CA LEU A 291 13.66 21.38 15.19
C LEU A 291 12.91 22.52 14.48
N PRO A 292 13.60 23.38 13.72
CA PRO A 292 12.96 24.49 13.04
C PRO A 292 12.09 24.01 11.86
N GLY A 293 10.88 24.56 11.74
CA GLY A 293 9.99 24.34 10.59
C GLY A 293 9.24 23.01 10.61
N LEU A 294 9.35 22.23 11.67
CA LEU A 294 8.58 21.00 11.85
C LEU A 294 7.26 21.31 12.58
N GLU A 295 6.14 20.89 12.01
CA GLU A 295 4.82 20.97 12.65
C GLU A 295 4.51 19.63 13.32
N ILE A 296 4.04 19.66 14.56
CA ILE A 296 3.66 18.44 15.30
C ILE A 296 2.23 18.57 15.78
N GLU A 297 1.36 17.72 15.25
CA GLU A 297 -0.04 17.61 15.66
C GLU A 297 -0.14 16.61 16.81
N ARG A 298 -0.69 17.07 17.94
CA ARG A 298 -0.84 16.26 19.16
C ARG A 298 -2.28 15.77 19.28
N TYR A 299 -2.42 14.49 19.58
CA TYR A 299 -3.69 13.80 19.72
C TYR A 299 -3.74 13.06 21.05
N SER A 300 -4.86 13.19 21.77
CA SER A 300 -5.09 12.53 23.06
C SER A 300 -6.43 11.81 23.07
N GLY A 301 -6.52 10.70 23.77
CA GLY A 301 -7.75 9.91 23.83
C GLY A 301 -7.67 8.73 24.80
N LYS A 302 -8.62 7.81 24.70
CA LYS A 302 -8.66 6.57 25.48
C LYS A 302 -8.74 5.36 24.57
N ASP A 303 -8.01 4.31 24.92
CA ASP A 303 -7.90 3.07 24.17
C ASP A 303 -9.15 2.18 24.35
N ALA A 304 -10.07 2.24 23.39
CA ALA A 304 -11.44 1.74 23.48
C ALA A 304 -11.62 0.22 23.33
#